data_AF-A0A246RVG3-F1
#
_entry.id   AF-A0A246RVG3-F1
#
_cell.length_a   1.000
_cell.length_b   1.000
_cell.length_c   1.000
_cell.angle_alpha   90.00
_cell.angle_beta   90.00
_cell.angle_gamma   90.00
#
_symmetry.space_group_name_H-M   'P 1'
#
loop_
_entity.id
_entity.type
_entity.pdbx_description
1 polymer ?
#
loop_
_entity_poly.entity_id
_entity_poly.type
_entity_poly.pdbx_seq_one_letter_code
_entity_poly.pdbx_strand_id
1 'polypeptide(L)'
;MSRFDHVAPDALFKQLERAAPEDTLPAVATLLAAVRFNADGLIPAIAQQHDTNEVLMMAWMNREALEETLATQRVCYYSRSRGKLWRKGESSGQQQQLVSAALDCDGDTLLLQVEQTGPACHTGRRSCFYIAVDKEQASITSTPLIDPDELYGKKA
;
A
#
# COMPACT_ATOMS: atom_id res chain seq x y z
N MET A 1 -29.01 4.54 -6.45
CA MET A 1 -28.29 5.80 -6.19
C MET A 1 -27.91 5.81 -4.73
N SER A 2 -26.64 6.09 -4.45
CA SER A 2 -26.15 6.14 -3.08
C SER A 2 -26.65 7.42 -2.40
N ARG A 3 -27.07 7.34 -1.14
CA ARG A 3 -27.35 8.54 -0.33
C ARG A 3 -26.11 9.41 -0.11
N PHE A 4 -24.92 8.89 -0.46
CA PHE A 4 -23.65 9.59 -0.40
C PHE A 4 -23.27 10.29 -1.70
N ASP A 5 -24.01 10.10 -2.81
CA ASP A 5 -23.68 10.67 -4.14
C ASP A 5 -23.66 12.22 -4.15
N HIS A 6 -24.31 12.86 -3.18
CA HIS A 6 -24.36 14.32 -3.03
C HIS A 6 -23.54 14.86 -1.86
N VAL A 7 -22.77 14.00 -1.18
CA VAL A 7 -21.92 14.42 -0.06
C VAL A 7 -20.65 15.04 -0.60
N ALA A 8 -20.25 16.20 -0.05
CA ALA A 8 -19.01 16.86 -0.41
C ALA A 8 -17.79 15.94 -0.10
N PRO A 9 -16.73 15.93 -0.92
CA PRO A 9 -15.60 15.01 -0.74
C PRO A 9 -14.95 15.06 0.64
N ASP A 10 -14.82 16.26 1.22
CA ASP A 10 -14.24 16.49 2.55
C ASP A 10 -15.09 15.93 3.70
N ALA A 11 -16.40 15.80 3.49
CA ALA A 11 -17.36 15.26 4.45
C ALA A 11 -17.66 13.76 4.24
N LEU A 12 -17.20 13.15 3.14
CA LEU A 12 -17.63 11.79 2.75
C LEU A 12 -17.28 10.74 3.81
N PHE A 13 -16.01 10.59 4.18
CA PHE A 13 -15.57 9.57 5.14
C PHE A 13 -16.28 9.69 6.49
N LYS A 14 -16.51 10.92 6.96
CA LYS A 14 -17.27 11.17 8.18
C LYS A 14 -18.73 10.70 8.10
N GLN A 15 -19.36 10.80 6.94
CA GLN A 15 -20.71 10.26 6.73
C GLN A 15 -20.70 8.73 6.64
N LEU A 16 -19.63 8.15 6.08
CA LEU A 16 -19.44 6.71 5.97
C LEU A 16 -19.24 6.01 7.32
N GLU A 17 -18.80 6.71 8.37
CA GLU A 17 -18.74 6.17 9.75
C GLU A 17 -20.08 5.61 10.25
N ARG A 18 -21.19 6.07 9.68
CA ARG A 18 -22.56 5.63 10.01
C ARG A 18 -23.18 4.76 8.92
N ALA A 19 -22.40 4.34 7.93
CA ALA A 19 -22.86 3.44 6.89
C ALA A 19 -22.94 2.01 7.43
N ALA A 20 -23.90 1.24 6.93
CA ALA A 20 -24.01 -0.19 7.19
C ALA A 20 -23.57 -1.00 5.94
N PRO A 21 -23.21 -2.30 6.08
CA PRO A 21 -22.80 -3.12 4.94
C PRO A 21 -23.82 -3.20 3.79
N GLU A 22 -25.11 -3.02 4.09
CA GLU A 22 -26.19 -2.96 3.12
C GLU A 22 -26.33 -1.61 2.41
N ASP A 23 -25.68 -0.54 2.89
CA ASP A 23 -25.69 0.75 2.23
C ASP A 23 -24.96 0.66 0.87
N THR A 24 -25.57 1.23 -0.16
CA THR A 24 -24.88 1.43 -1.43
C THR A 24 -23.90 2.59 -1.30
N LEU A 25 -22.62 2.33 -1.54
CA LEU A 25 -21.56 3.36 -1.57
C LEU A 25 -21.56 4.14 -2.89
N PRO A 26 -20.97 5.35 -2.93
CA PRO A 26 -20.84 6.11 -4.16
C PRO A 26 -19.87 5.43 -5.13
N ALA A 27 -19.85 5.89 -6.38
CA ALA A 27 -18.92 5.37 -7.38
C ALA A 27 -17.46 5.49 -6.93
N VAL A 28 -16.60 4.57 -7.38
CA VAL A 28 -15.17 4.55 -7.03
C VAL A 28 -14.50 5.88 -7.34
N ALA A 29 -14.80 6.52 -8.47
CA ALA A 29 -14.27 7.84 -8.80
C ALA A 29 -14.61 8.91 -7.74
N THR A 30 -15.84 8.92 -7.24
CA THR A 30 -16.27 9.84 -6.16
C THR A 30 -15.52 9.55 -4.86
N LEU A 31 -15.36 8.27 -4.51
CA LEU A 31 -14.64 7.85 -3.32
C LEU A 31 -13.15 8.23 -3.41
N LEU A 32 -12.52 8.00 -4.57
CA LEU A 32 -11.13 8.38 -4.82
C LEU A 32 -10.94 9.90 -4.81
N ALA A 33 -11.94 10.70 -5.19
CA ALA A 33 -11.89 12.15 -5.08
C ALA A 33 -11.89 12.64 -3.62
N ALA A 34 -12.42 11.85 -2.69
CA ALA A 34 -12.48 12.15 -1.27
C ALA A 34 -11.25 11.69 -0.47
N VAL A 35 -10.39 10.83 -1.04
CA VAL A 35 -9.17 10.32 -0.38
C VAL A 35 -8.30 11.48 0.10
N ARG A 36 -7.84 11.38 1.34
CA ARG A 36 -7.08 12.43 2.02
C ARG A 36 -5.58 12.20 1.82
N PHE A 37 -5.05 12.88 0.83
CA PHE A 37 -3.60 12.99 0.65
C PHE A 37 -3.05 14.06 1.61
N ASN A 38 -1.84 13.82 2.12
CA ASN A 38 -1.13 14.80 2.95
C ASN A 38 -0.71 16.04 2.13
N ALA A 39 -0.02 16.99 2.76
CA ALA A 39 0.44 18.22 2.10
C ALA A 39 1.37 18.00 0.89
N ASP A 40 2.04 16.85 0.81
CA ASP A 40 2.89 16.46 -0.33
C ASP A 40 2.11 15.74 -1.43
N GLY A 41 0.79 15.58 -1.29
CA GLY A 41 -0.04 14.82 -2.21
C GLY A 41 0.13 13.31 -2.08
N LEU A 42 0.49 12.82 -0.88
CA LEU A 42 0.80 11.41 -0.63
C LEU A 42 -0.11 10.77 0.43
N ILE A 43 -0.34 9.48 0.27
CA ILE A 43 -1.05 8.61 1.23
C ILE A 43 -0.13 7.44 1.65
N PRO A 44 -0.04 7.09 2.93
CA PRO A 44 0.61 5.86 3.37
C PRO A 44 -0.16 4.63 2.88
N ALA A 45 0.54 3.70 2.26
CA ALA A 45 0.01 2.43 1.81
C ALA A 45 0.75 1.27 2.47
N ILE A 46 0.03 0.47 3.25
CA ILE A 46 0.52 -0.72 3.93
C ILE A 46 0.24 -1.92 3.02
N ALA A 47 1.28 -2.64 2.63
CA ALA A 47 1.14 -3.90 1.92
C ALA A 47 1.20 -5.07 2.91
N GLN A 48 0.16 -5.89 2.90
CA GLN A 48 0.00 -7.07 3.73
C GLN A 48 -0.21 -8.29 2.84
N GLN A 49 0.44 -9.40 3.19
CA GLN A 49 0.22 -10.65 2.48
C GLN A 49 -1.22 -11.14 2.73
N HIS A 50 -1.95 -11.41 1.65
CA HIS A 50 -3.40 -11.61 1.68
C HIS A 50 -3.89 -12.84 2.49
N ASP A 51 -3.09 -13.90 2.59
CA ASP A 51 -3.46 -15.16 3.24
C ASP A 51 -2.88 -15.31 4.64
N THR A 52 -1.66 -14.82 4.88
CA THR A 52 -0.99 -14.91 6.20
C THR A 52 -1.20 -13.68 7.08
N ASN A 53 -1.68 -12.56 6.51
CA ASN A 53 -1.75 -11.25 7.17
C ASN A 53 -0.38 -10.70 7.61
N GLU A 54 0.73 -11.23 7.09
CA GLU A 54 2.06 -10.68 7.36
C GLU A 54 2.17 -9.27 6.77
N VAL A 55 2.49 -8.27 7.61
CA VAL A 55 2.78 -6.92 7.11
C VAL A 55 4.14 -6.94 6.41
N LEU A 56 4.15 -6.63 5.12
CA LEU A 56 5.33 -6.74 4.27
C LEU A 56 6.11 -5.42 4.21
N MET A 57 5.42 -4.31 3.99
CA MET A 57 6.04 -2.99 3.88
C MET A 57 5.01 -1.86 4.00
N MET A 58 5.51 -0.64 4.21
CA MET A 58 4.78 0.60 4.02
C MET A 58 5.53 1.44 2.98
N ALA A 59 4.80 2.02 2.03
CA ALA A 59 5.32 2.99 1.09
C ALA A 59 4.27 4.08 0.79
N TRP A 60 4.70 5.14 0.12
CA TRP A 60 3.82 6.24 -0.25
C TRP A 60 3.18 5.98 -1.61
N MET A 61 1.93 6.40 -1.77
CA MET A 61 1.27 6.53 -3.07
C MET A 61 0.84 7.99 -3.26
N ASN A 62 0.93 8.50 -4.48
CA ASN A 62 0.17 9.66 -4.90
C ASN A 62 -1.13 9.19 -5.58
N ARG A 63 -1.98 10.13 -6.03
CA ARG A 63 -3.22 9.79 -6.75
C ARG A 63 -2.99 8.86 -7.95
N GLU A 64 -1.99 9.18 -8.77
CA GLU A 64 -1.68 8.41 -9.98
C GLU A 64 -1.23 6.97 -9.65
N ALA A 65 -0.42 6.79 -8.61
CA ALA A 65 0.03 5.48 -8.14
C ALA A 65 -1.16 4.60 -7.66
N LEU A 66 -2.10 5.21 -6.94
CA LEU A 66 -3.32 4.52 -6.49
C LEU A 66 -4.21 4.13 -7.67
N GLU A 67 -4.47 5.07 -8.59
CA GLU A 67 -5.28 4.82 -9.79
C GLU A 67 -4.65 3.74 -10.68
N GLU A 68 -3.33 3.78 -10.88
CA GLU A 68 -2.62 2.75 -11.63
C GLU A 68 -2.70 1.38 -10.93
N THR A 69 -2.55 1.34 -9.60
CA THR A 69 -2.66 0.10 -8.82
C THR A 69 -4.03 -0.55 -9.00
N LEU A 70 -5.10 0.24 -8.92
CA LEU A 70 -6.47 -0.25 -9.12
C LEU A 70 -6.73 -0.66 -10.57
N ALA A 71 -6.20 0.08 -11.56
CA ALA A 71 -6.41 -0.22 -12.97
C ALA A 71 -5.65 -1.47 -13.44
N THR A 72 -4.40 -1.62 -13.00
CA THR A 72 -3.50 -2.69 -13.47
C THR A 72 -3.51 -3.93 -12.58
N GLN A 73 -4.07 -3.81 -11.37
CA GLN A 73 -3.98 -4.81 -10.30
C GLN A 73 -2.53 -5.15 -9.90
N ARG A 74 -1.54 -4.34 -10.30
CA ARG A 74 -0.15 -4.45 -9.86
C ARG A 74 0.19 -3.25 -9.01
N VAL A 75 0.78 -3.50 -7.84
CA VAL A 75 1.04 -2.39 -6.89
C VAL A 75 2.10 -1.43 -7.44
N CYS A 76 1.70 -0.16 -7.56
CA CYS A 76 2.51 0.97 -7.97
C CYS A 76 2.60 1.97 -6.81
N TYR A 77 3.82 2.37 -6.44
CA TYR A 77 4.09 3.33 -5.39
C TYR A 77 4.67 4.63 -5.97
N TYR A 78 4.73 5.68 -5.14
CA TYR A 78 5.43 6.92 -5.45
C TYR A 78 6.74 7.02 -4.67
N SER A 79 7.86 7.15 -5.37
CA SER A 79 9.17 7.31 -4.76
C SER A 79 9.45 8.79 -4.49
N ARG A 80 9.34 9.21 -3.22
CA ARG A 80 9.61 10.60 -2.80
C ARG A 80 11.00 11.09 -3.21
N SER A 81 12.02 10.24 -3.09
CA SER A 81 13.40 10.58 -3.46
C SER A 81 13.64 10.65 -4.96
N ARG A 82 12.89 9.90 -5.78
CA ARG A 82 13.03 9.90 -7.24
C ARG A 82 11.99 10.77 -7.94
N GLY A 83 11.01 11.30 -7.22
CA GLY A 83 9.91 12.11 -7.76
C GLY A 83 9.10 11.40 -8.85
N LYS A 84 8.96 10.07 -8.78
CA LYS A 84 8.30 9.28 -9.84
C LYS A 84 7.62 8.03 -9.31
N LEU A 85 6.70 7.52 -10.13
CA LEU A 85 6.06 6.22 -9.97
C LEU A 85 7.07 5.07 -10.00
N TRP A 86 6.75 4.02 -9.26
CA TRP A 86 7.55 2.81 -9.13
C TRP A 86 6.65 1.59 -9.00
N ARG A 87 6.68 0.71 -9.99
CA ARG A 87 5.96 -0.57 -9.94
C ARG A 87 6.77 -1.55 -9.10
N LYS A 88 6.16 -2.12 -8.05
CA LYS A 88 6.88 -3.03 -7.16
C LYS A 88 7.46 -4.20 -7.97
N GLY A 89 8.75 -4.46 -7.77
CA GLY A 89 9.48 -5.52 -8.47
C GLY A 89 9.84 -5.21 -9.92
N GLU A 90 9.71 -3.96 -10.41
CA GLU A 90 10.09 -3.62 -11.80
C GLU A 90 11.54 -3.96 -12.16
N SER A 91 12.46 -3.92 -11.19
CA SER A 91 13.88 -4.25 -11.40
C SER A 91 14.23 -5.66 -10.92
N SER A 92 13.68 -6.11 -9.78
CA SER A 92 14.06 -7.37 -9.13
C SER A 92 13.21 -8.58 -9.51
N GLY A 93 12.12 -8.37 -10.25
CA GLY A 93 11.11 -9.41 -10.52
C GLY A 93 10.20 -9.74 -9.33
N GLN A 94 10.45 -9.18 -8.14
CA GLN A 94 9.70 -9.48 -6.91
C GLN A 94 8.45 -8.59 -6.78
N GLN A 95 7.40 -8.98 -7.50
CA GLN A 95 6.18 -8.20 -7.70
C GLN A 95 5.15 -8.36 -6.58
N GLN A 96 4.21 -7.41 -6.52
CA GLN A 96 3.02 -7.46 -5.68
C GLN A 96 1.79 -7.38 -6.59
N GLN A 97 1.02 -8.45 -6.63
CA GLN A 97 -0.29 -8.48 -7.27
C GLN A 97 -1.33 -8.05 -6.24
N LEU A 98 -2.18 -7.09 -6.58
CA LEU A 98 -3.27 -6.63 -5.72
C LEU A 98 -4.35 -7.71 -5.66
N VAL A 99 -4.79 -8.04 -4.45
CA VAL A 99 -5.95 -8.91 -4.17
C VAL A 99 -7.14 -8.05 -3.74
N SER A 100 -6.91 -7.10 -2.82
CA SER A 100 -7.90 -6.11 -2.42
C SER A 100 -7.24 -4.85 -1.86
N ALA A 101 -8.00 -3.76 -1.83
CA ALA A 101 -7.59 -2.50 -1.23
C ALA A 101 -8.70 -2.00 -0.29
N ALA A 102 -8.31 -1.42 0.83
CA ALA A 102 -9.20 -0.77 1.78
C ALA A 102 -8.60 0.57 2.21
N LEU A 103 -9.46 1.55 2.42
CA LEU A 103 -9.12 2.81 3.09
C LEU A 103 -9.52 2.68 4.56
N ASP A 104 -8.80 3.39 5.42
CA ASP A 104 -9.18 3.51 6.83
C ASP A 104 -10.37 4.48 7.02
N CYS A 105 -10.73 4.74 8.28
CA CYS A 105 -12.00 5.38 8.63
C CYS A 105 -12.12 6.83 8.17
N ASP A 106 -11.01 7.56 8.06
CA ASP A 106 -10.99 8.94 7.60
C ASP A 106 -10.36 9.12 6.21
N GLY A 107 -9.94 8.01 5.58
CA GLY A 107 -9.52 7.96 4.18
C GLY A 107 -8.11 8.46 3.95
N ASP A 108 -7.27 8.44 4.97
CA ASP A 108 -5.89 8.93 4.94
C ASP A 108 -4.84 7.82 4.95
N THR A 109 -5.25 6.55 5.03
CA THR A 109 -4.36 5.38 4.96
C THR A 109 -4.96 4.27 4.11
N LEU A 110 -4.10 3.62 3.31
CA LEU A 110 -4.45 2.44 2.50
C LEU A 110 -3.90 1.15 3.11
N LEU A 111 -4.76 0.12 3.19
CA LEU A 111 -4.36 -1.27 3.38
C LEU A 111 -4.51 -2.02 2.06
N LEU A 112 -3.44 -2.61 1.58
CA LEU A 112 -3.39 -3.41 0.37
C LEU A 112 -3.17 -4.87 0.77
N GLN A 113 -4.14 -5.72 0.47
CA GLN A 113 -3.92 -7.17 0.48
C GLN A 113 -3.26 -7.55 -0.84
N VAL A 114 -2.07 -8.17 -0.76
CA VAL A 114 -1.26 -8.50 -1.92
C VAL A 114 -0.86 -9.97 -1.92
N GLU A 115 -0.71 -10.50 -3.13
CA GLU A 115 0.09 -11.69 -3.37
C GLU A 115 1.53 -11.24 -3.70
N GLN A 116 2.48 -11.52 -2.81
CA GLN A 116 3.88 -11.14 -2.97
C GLN A 116 4.71 -12.30 -3.50
N THR A 117 5.29 -12.12 -4.69
CA THR A 117 6.33 -13.03 -5.20
C THR A 117 7.67 -12.75 -4.52
N GLY A 118 8.28 -13.78 -3.93
CA GLY A 118 9.58 -13.71 -3.26
C GLY A 118 9.67 -12.63 -2.16
N PRO A 119 10.85 -11.99 -1.94
CA PRO A 119 11.02 -11.01 -0.88
C PRO A 119 10.41 -9.64 -1.23
N ALA A 120 9.66 -9.06 -0.29
CA ALA A 120 9.19 -7.68 -0.45
C ALA A 120 10.33 -6.67 -0.25
N CYS A 121 11.28 -6.98 0.65
CA CYS A 121 12.36 -6.10 1.04
C CYS A 121 13.57 -6.22 0.11
N HIS A 122 14.25 -5.10 -0.15
CA HIS A 122 15.51 -5.09 -0.91
C HIS A 122 16.66 -5.79 -0.18
N THR A 123 16.53 -6.06 1.12
CA THR A 123 17.49 -6.87 1.89
C THR A 123 17.32 -8.38 1.67
N GLY A 124 16.47 -8.78 0.72
CA GLY A 124 16.19 -10.18 0.43
C GLY A 124 15.23 -10.84 1.40
N ARG A 125 14.71 -10.09 2.38
CA ARG A 125 13.77 -10.59 3.39
C ARG A 125 12.33 -10.49 2.93
N ARG A 126 11.50 -11.35 3.52
CA ARG A 126 10.06 -11.39 3.27
C ARG A 126 9.38 -10.06 3.57
N SER A 127 9.63 -9.53 4.77
CA SER A 127 9.11 -8.26 5.26
C SER A 127 10.23 -7.23 5.50
N CYS A 128 9.92 -5.95 5.31
CA CYS A 128 10.75 -4.83 5.72
C CYS A 128 10.86 -4.71 7.25
N PHE A 129 9.90 -5.26 8.00
CA PHE A 129 9.81 -5.15 9.46
C PHE A 129 10.59 -6.27 10.17
N TYR A 130 11.85 -6.49 9.77
CA TYR A 130 12.70 -7.55 10.32
C TYR A 130 13.56 -7.11 11.51
N ILE A 131 13.52 -5.81 11.86
CA ILE A 131 14.19 -5.26 13.03
C ILE A 131 13.11 -5.11 14.10
N ALA A 132 13.11 -6.02 15.08
CA ALA A 132 12.25 -5.90 16.25
C ALA A 132 12.91 -5.00 17.28
N VAL A 133 12.09 -4.21 17.98
CA VAL A 133 12.51 -3.37 19.10
C VAL A 133 11.56 -3.63 20.26
N ASP A 134 12.12 -3.74 21.46
CA ASP A 134 11.38 -3.75 22.72
C ASP A 134 11.92 -2.65 23.65
N LYS A 135 11.52 -2.65 24.92
CA LYS A 135 11.92 -1.62 25.89
C LYS A 135 13.44 -1.58 26.14
N GLU A 136 14.13 -2.70 25.97
CA GLU A 136 15.50 -2.92 26.44
C GLU A 136 16.48 -3.20 25.30
N GLN A 137 16.01 -3.76 24.18
CA GLN A 137 16.88 -4.22 23.10
C GLN A 137 16.24 -4.15 21.71
N ALA A 138 17.09 -4.26 20.69
CA ALA A 138 16.71 -4.47 19.31
C ALA A 138 17.28 -5.80 18.80
N SER A 139 16.55 -6.50 17.93
CA SER A 139 16.98 -7.79 17.37
C SER A 139 16.54 -7.96 15.91
N ILE A 140 17.26 -8.84 15.19
CA ILE A 140 16.91 -9.25 13.83
C ILE A 140 16.03 -10.49 13.92
N THR A 141 14.82 -10.42 13.36
CA THR A 141 13.82 -11.49 13.46
C THR A 141 13.80 -12.46 12.28
N SER A 142 14.48 -12.13 11.18
CA SER A 142 14.51 -12.98 9.99
C SER A 142 15.82 -12.89 9.21
N THR A 143 16.13 -13.97 8.49
CA THR A 143 17.22 -14.04 7.52
C THR A 143 16.71 -13.71 6.11
N PRO A 144 17.58 -13.24 5.19
CA PRO A 144 17.23 -13.10 3.79
C PRO A 144 16.77 -14.44 3.20
N LEU A 145 15.71 -14.41 2.38
CA LEU A 145 15.27 -15.53 1.56
C LEU A 145 16.14 -15.68 0.30
N ILE A 146 16.62 -14.56 -0.22
CA ILE A 146 17.49 -14.45 -1.40
C ILE A 146 18.59 -13.44 -1.06
N ASP A 147 19.82 -13.67 -1.49
CA ASP A 147 20.90 -12.69 -1.28
C ASP A 147 20.58 -11.38 -2.04
N PRO A 148 20.69 -10.19 -1.40
CA PRO A 148 20.54 -8.91 -2.09
C PRO A 148 21.39 -8.76 -3.35
N ASP A 149 22.61 -9.28 -3.34
CA ASP A 149 23.54 -9.21 -4.48
C ASP A 149 23.03 -10.06 -5.66
N GLU A 150 22.30 -11.14 -5.39
CA GLU A 150 21.63 -11.94 -6.42
C GLU A 150 20.39 -11.23 -6.98
N LEU A 151 19.64 -10.48 -6.14
CA LEU A 151 18.41 -9.79 -6.55
C LEU A 151 18.65 -8.60 -7.48
N TYR A 152 19.74 -7.86 -7.27
CA TYR A 152 20.02 -6.62 -7.99
C TYR A 152 21.29 -6.68 -8.85
N GLY A 153 21.98 -7.84 -8.83
CA GLY A 153 23.29 -8.01 -9.42
C GLY A 153 24.38 -7.36 -8.57
N LYS A 154 25.57 -7.97 -8.53
CA LYS A 154 26.77 -7.28 -8.05
C LYS A 154 26.95 -6.03 -8.89
N LYS A 155 26.94 -4.84 -8.28
CA LYS A 155 27.58 -3.69 -8.91
C LYS A 155 29.05 -4.08 -9.11
N ALA A 156 29.43 -4.29 -10.36
CA ALA A 156 30.83 -4.38 -10.74
C ALA A 156 31.57 -3.10 -10.36
#